data_AF-X1D7J0-F1
#
_entry.id   AF-X1D7J0-F1
#
_cell.length_a   1.000
_cell.length_b   1.000
_cell.length_c   1.000
_cell.angle_alpha   90.00
_cell.angle_beta   90.00
_cell.angle_gamma   90.00
#
_symmetry.space_group_name_H-M   'P 1'
#
loop_
_entity.id
_entity.type
_entity.pdbx_description
1 polymer ?
#
loop_
_entity_poly.entity_id
_entity_poly.type
_entity_poly.pdbx_seq_one_letter_code
_entity_poly.pdbx_strand_id
1 'polypeptide(L)'
;KIFGELMLLLEADKRGEKVKLTYATRDQDLFTVPPNLYIIGTMNTADRSLALVDYALRRRFAFINMEPHFDEYFKEHLITLGFEQSFNQNITDKISAVNAMILGDPSLKEGFLIGHSYFVPTELPTDPESWLEDVLKFEILPLLEEYWFDNDVKIRRYSK
;
A
#
# COMPACT_ATOMS: atom_id res chain seq x y z
N LYS A 1 19.00 -14.42 2.92
CA LYS A 1 17.98 -14.29 4.00
C LYS A 1 18.43 -13.18 4.94
N ILE A 2 17.55 -12.24 5.30
CA ILE A 2 17.93 -11.00 6.02
C ILE A 2 17.85 -11.14 7.55
N PHE A 3 16.76 -11.68 8.09
CA PHE A 3 16.51 -11.61 9.54
C PHE A 3 17.30 -12.61 10.40
N GLY A 4 17.89 -13.67 9.87
CA GLY A 4 18.79 -14.57 10.64
C GLY A 4 18.30 -14.89 12.07
N GLU A 5 19.12 -14.54 13.06
CA GLU A 5 18.89 -14.69 14.49
C GLU A 5 17.91 -13.66 15.08
N LEU A 6 17.70 -12.52 14.41
CA LEU A 6 16.67 -11.54 14.80
C LEU A 6 15.27 -12.15 14.76
N MET A 7 15.06 -13.18 13.92
CA MET A 7 13.83 -13.93 13.88
C MET A 7 13.36 -14.30 15.30
N LEU A 8 14.19 -14.94 16.12
CA LEU A 8 13.82 -15.29 17.50
C LEU A 8 13.54 -14.03 18.34
N LEU A 9 14.44 -13.06 18.27
CA LEU A 9 14.40 -11.85 19.12
C LEU A 9 13.28 -10.87 18.78
N LEU A 10 12.53 -11.10 17.69
CA LEU A 10 11.38 -10.28 17.31
C LEU A 10 10.12 -10.60 18.11
N GLU A 11 10.06 -11.76 18.74
CA GLU A 11 8.96 -12.12 19.63
C GLU A 11 8.98 -11.23 20.89
N ALA A 12 7.81 -10.76 21.31
CA ALA A 12 7.69 -9.75 22.37
C ALA A 12 8.24 -10.24 23.72
N ASP A 13 8.07 -11.53 24.03
CA ASP A 13 8.60 -12.20 25.21
C ASP A 13 10.08 -12.59 25.11
N LYS A 14 10.68 -12.45 23.91
CA LYS A 14 12.10 -12.75 23.62
C LYS A 14 12.98 -11.51 23.52
N ARG A 15 12.39 -10.31 23.64
CA ARG A 15 13.13 -9.05 23.77
C ARG A 15 14.02 -9.09 25.02
N GLY A 16 15.29 -8.70 24.88
CA GLY A 16 16.26 -8.74 25.97
C GLY A 16 16.99 -10.08 26.16
N GLU A 17 16.54 -11.17 25.51
CA GLU A 17 17.32 -12.41 25.45
C GLU A 17 18.59 -12.19 24.61
N LYS A 18 19.70 -12.81 25.04
CA LYS A 18 21.02 -12.65 24.40
C LYS A 18 21.32 -13.85 23.53
N VAL A 19 21.64 -13.61 22.26
CA VAL A 19 22.02 -14.66 21.28
C VAL A 19 23.38 -14.36 20.69
N LYS A 20 24.13 -15.41 20.35
CA LYS A 20 25.38 -15.29 19.61
C LYS A 20 25.05 -15.18 18.11
N LEU A 21 25.56 -14.13 17.46
CA LEU A 21 25.41 -13.98 16.01
C LEU A 21 26.37 -14.90 15.26
N THR A 22 26.02 -15.29 14.03
CA THR A 22 26.85 -16.14 13.17
C THR A 22 28.29 -15.65 13.01
N TYR A 23 28.52 -14.33 12.98
CA TYR A 23 29.84 -13.73 12.79
C TYR A 23 30.53 -13.30 14.11
N ALA A 24 29.97 -13.64 15.27
CA ALA A 24 30.58 -13.31 16.56
C ALA A 24 31.89 -14.11 16.76
N THR A 25 33.00 -13.40 16.90
CA THR A 25 34.34 -14.01 17.04
C THR A 25 34.64 -14.44 18.48
N ARG A 26 33.98 -13.84 19.47
CA ARG A 26 34.10 -14.18 20.89
C ARG A 26 32.78 -14.67 21.44
N ASP A 27 32.82 -15.59 22.41
CA ASP A 27 31.61 -16.14 23.04
C ASP A 27 30.81 -15.10 23.84
N GLN A 28 31.48 -14.04 24.29
CA GLN A 28 30.87 -12.93 25.03
C GLN A 28 30.20 -11.88 24.14
N ASP A 29 30.41 -11.93 22.81
CA ASP A 29 29.85 -10.97 21.86
C ASP A 29 28.41 -11.36 21.53
N LEU A 30 27.52 -11.12 22.49
CA LEU A 30 26.10 -11.45 22.40
C LEU A 30 25.29 -10.24 21.94
N PHE A 31 24.30 -10.50 21.11
CA PHE A 31 23.34 -9.54 20.58
C PHE A 31 21.97 -9.72 21.22
N THR A 32 21.22 -8.64 21.35
CA THR A 32 19.82 -8.66 21.79
C THR A 32 19.05 -7.54 21.12
N VAL A 33 17.73 -7.69 21.02
CA VAL A 33 16.85 -6.59 20.61
C VAL A 33 16.17 -6.01 21.86
N PRO A 34 16.33 -4.69 22.13
CA PRO A 34 15.77 -4.10 23.32
C PRO A 34 14.25 -3.91 23.20
N PRO A 35 13.52 -3.87 24.33
CA PRO A 35 12.06 -3.76 24.33
C PRO A 35 11.54 -2.41 23.81
N ASN A 36 12.39 -1.38 23.75
CA ASN A 36 12.03 -0.06 23.21
C ASN A 36 12.23 0.05 21.69
N LEU A 37 12.64 -1.02 20.99
CA LEU A 37 12.73 -1.03 19.52
C LEU A 37 11.46 -1.60 18.89
N TYR A 38 10.81 -0.78 18.09
CA TYR A 38 9.67 -1.15 17.26
C TYR A 38 10.09 -1.26 15.80
N ILE A 39 9.55 -2.26 15.10
CA ILE A 39 9.77 -2.44 13.66
C ILE A 39 8.44 -2.30 12.96
N ILE A 40 8.34 -1.30 12.08
CA ILE A 40 7.19 -1.06 11.24
C ILE A 40 7.63 -1.33 9.80
N GLY A 41 7.04 -2.34 9.17
CA GLY A 41 7.26 -2.68 7.78
C GLY A 41 6.04 -2.28 6.96
N THR A 42 6.27 -1.68 5.79
CA THR A 42 5.23 -1.48 4.78
C THR A 42 5.37 -2.57 3.71
N MET A 43 4.24 -3.06 3.20
CA MET A 43 4.21 -4.09 2.17
C MET A 43 3.21 -3.67 1.10
N ASN A 44 3.65 -3.66 -0.16
CA ASN A 44 2.73 -3.56 -1.28
C ASN A 44 2.01 -4.90 -1.46
N THR A 45 0.69 -4.91 -1.32
CA THR A 45 -0.15 -6.12 -1.41
C THR A 45 -0.58 -6.45 -2.84
N ALA A 46 -0.43 -5.52 -3.79
CA ALA A 46 -0.68 -5.76 -5.22
C ALA A 46 0.39 -6.69 -5.83
N ASP A 47 1.62 -6.62 -5.31
CA ASP A 47 2.76 -7.36 -5.83
C ASP A 47 2.73 -8.83 -5.38
N ARG A 48 2.30 -9.72 -6.29
CA ARG A 48 2.24 -11.16 -6.07
C ARG A 48 3.62 -11.80 -5.89
N SER A 49 4.70 -11.18 -6.37
CA SER A 49 6.06 -11.70 -6.22
C SER A 49 6.56 -11.62 -4.78
N LEU A 50 5.99 -10.71 -3.99
CA LEU A 50 6.29 -10.49 -2.57
C LEU A 50 5.36 -11.26 -1.62
N ALA A 51 4.32 -11.92 -2.14
CA ALA A 51 3.27 -12.56 -1.34
C ALA A 51 3.75 -13.76 -0.49
N LEU A 52 4.93 -14.30 -0.78
CA LEU A 52 5.57 -15.41 -0.07
C LEU A 52 6.37 -14.93 1.15
N VAL A 53 5.77 -14.11 2.00
CA VAL A 53 6.31 -13.94 3.35
C VAL A 53 6.11 -15.24 4.13
N ASP A 54 7.24 -15.86 4.49
CA ASP A 54 7.31 -17.10 5.28
C ASP A 54 6.40 -17.00 6.52
N TYR A 55 5.64 -18.06 6.77
CA TYR A 55 4.77 -18.21 7.93
C TYR A 55 5.50 -17.93 9.26
N ALA A 56 6.78 -18.26 9.34
CA ALA A 56 7.59 -17.96 10.52
C ALA A 56 7.74 -16.45 10.77
N LEU A 57 7.83 -15.62 9.71
CA LEU A 57 7.90 -14.17 9.84
C LEU A 57 6.51 -13.61 10.18
N ARG A 58 5.46 -14.14 9.55
CA ARG A 58 4.09 -13.66 9.78
C ARG A 58 3.66 -13.73 11.25
N ARG A 59 4.08 -14.75 12.00
CA ARG A 59 3.75 -14.88 13.43
C ARG A 59 4.41 -13.84 14.34
N ARG A 60 5.35 -13.05 13.83
CA ARG A 60 6.14 -12.07 14.61
C ARG A 60 5.79 -10.62 14.33
N PHE A 61 4.86 -10.40 13.42
CA PHE A 61 4.33 -9.08 13.10
C PHE A 61 2.82 -9.09 13.28
N ALA A 62 2.29 -7.98 13.79
CA ALA A 62 0.88 -7.66 13.57
C ALA A 62 0.72 -7.17 12.13
N PHE A 63 -0.24 -7.73 11.40
CA PHE A 63 -0.58 -7.28 10.05
C PHE A 63 -1.79 -6.37 10.14
N ILE A 64 -1.60 -5.12 9.72
CA ILE A 64 -2.65 -4.12 9.65
C ILE A 64 -2.88 -3.85 8.17
N ASN A 65 -4.08 -4.18 7.67
CA ASN A 65 -4.45 -3.86 6.30
C ASN A 65 -4.77 -2.37 6.20
N MET A 66 -4.18 -1.68 5.22
CA MET A 66 -4.45 -0.27 4.93
C MET A 66 -5.21 -0.20 3.61
N GLU A 67 -6.49 0.14 3.68
CA GLU A 67 -7.35 0.25 2.51
C GLU A 67 -7.28 1.66 1.90
N PRO A 68 -7.61 1.84 0.62
CA PRO A 68 -7.79 3.18 0.08
C PRO A 68 -9.00 3.88 0.71
N HIS A 69 -8.75 4.93 1.47
CA HIS A 69 -9.78 5.78 2.05
C HIS A 69 -10.13 6.95 1.11
N PHE A 70 -11.34 6.91 0.56
CA PHE A 70 -11.98 8.03 -0.15
C PHE A 70 -13.20 8.54 0.63
N ASP A 71 -13.04 8.63 1.96
CA ASP A 71 -14.06 9.02 2.92
C ASP A 71 -14.05 10.53 3.19
N GLU A 72 -14.74 10.96 4.25
CA GLU A 72 -14.83 12.38 4.60
C GLU A 72 -13.46 12.99 4.93
N TYR A 73 -12.54 12.24 5.54
CA TYR A 73 -11.19 12.75 5.84
C TYR A 73 -10.40 13.07 4.58
N PHE A 74 -10.54 12.24 3.54
CA PHE A 74 -9.95 12.51 2.23
C PHE A 74 -10.53 13.79 1.62
N LYS A 75 -11.86 13.95 1.66
CA LYS A 75 -12.53 15.15 1.13
C LYS A 75 -12.15 16.41 1.88
N GLU A 76 -12.11 16.35 3.22
CA GLU A 76 -11.66 17.45 4.08
C GLU A 76 -10.22 17.83 3.74
N HIS A 77 -9.32 16.86 3.55
CA HIS A 77 -7.94 17.13 3.17
C HIS A 77 -7.84 17.88 1.84
N LEU A 78 -8.58 17.47 0.80
CA LEU A 78 -8.59 18.18 -0.47
C LEU A 78 -9.16 19.61 -0.35
N ILE A 79 -10.18 19.82 0.50
CA ILE A 79 -10.68 21.17 0.81
C ILE A 79 -9.56 22.02 1.45
N THR A 80 -8.75 21.46 2.35
CA THR A 80 -7.61 22.20 2.94
C THR A 80 -6.54 22.58 1.93
N LEU A 81 -6.42 21.83 0.82
CA LEU A 81 -5.53 22.16 -0.30
C LEU A 81 -6.14 23.22 -1.24
N GLY A 82 -7.43 23.54 -1.09
CA GLY A 82 -8.12 24.57 -1.87
C GLY A 82 -9.00 24.05 -3.01
N PHE A 83 -9.27 22.74 -3.06
CA PHE A 83 -10.21 22.18 -4.04
C PHE A 83 -11.67 22.46 -3.67
N GLU A 84 -12.51 22.64 -4.68
CA GLU A 84 -13.95 22.80 -4.51
C GLU A 84 -14.61 21.48 -4.08
N GLN A 85 -15.68 21.57 -3.29
CA GLN A 85 -16.42 20.39 -2.81
C GLN A 85 -17.00 19.56 -3.96
N SER A 86 -17.49 20.20 -5.03
CA SER A 86 -17.98 19.57 -6.25
C SER A 86 -16.90 18.73 -6.94
N PHE A 87 -15.68 19.27 -7.03
CA PHE A 87 -14.53 18.60 -7.62
C PHE A 87 -14.10 17.38 -6.78
N ASN A 88 -14.04 17.52 -5.45
CA ASN A 88 -13.73 16.41 -4.56
C ASN A 88 -14.75 15.27 -4.68
N GLN A 89 -16.03 15.62 -4.75
CA GLN A 89 -17.11 14.64 -4.93
C GLN A 89 -16.97 13.91 -6.27
N ASN A 90 -16.65 14.62 -7.35
CA ASN A 90 -16.38 14.03 -8.67
C ASN A 90 -15.24 13.00 -8.63
N ILE A 91 -14.13 13.32 -7.96
CA ILE A 91 -13.01 12.38 -7.77
C ILE A 91 -13.48 11.14 -7.00
N THR A 92 -14.11 11.32 -5.85
CA THR A 92 -14.57 10.22 -4.99
C THR A 92 -15.54 9.30 -5.73
N ASP A 93 -16.47 9.83 -6.51
CA ASP A 93 -17.46 9.03 -7.24
C ASP A 93 -16.80 8.19 -8.35
N LYS A 94 -15.92 8.82 -9.14
CA LYS A 94 -15.19 8.13 -10.21
C LYS A 94 -14.33 6.99 -9.65
N ILE A 95 -13.55 7.25 -8.61
CA ILE A 95 -12.63 6.26 -8.08
C ILE A 95 -13.33 5.16 -7.28
N SER A 96 -14.43 5.48 -6.60
CA SER A 96 -15.26 4.47 -5.94
C SER A 96 -15.87 3.51 -6.96
N ALA A 97 -16.30 4.02 -8.13
CA ALA A 97 -16.78 3.17 -9.22
C ALA A 97 -15.68 2.26 -9.76
N VAL A 98 -14.46 2.78 -9.97
CA VAL A 98 -13.30 1.98 -10.41
C VAL A 98 -12.96 0.89 -9.38
N ASN A 99 -12.87 1.25 -8.10
CA ASN A 99 -12.55 0.29 -7.03
C ASN A 99 -13.66 -0.76 -6.86
N ALA A 100 -14.93 -0.41 -7.02
CA ALA A 100 -16.03 -1.38 -7.04
C ALA A 100 -15.91 -2.36 -8.21
N MET A 101 -15.44 -1.91 -9.37
CA MET A 101 -15.18 -2.80 -10.52
C MET A 101 -14.01 -3.75 -10.27
N ILE A 102 -12.93 -3.27 -9.63
CA ILE A 102 -11.79 -4.10 -9.24
C ILE A 102 -12.23 -5.18 -8.26
N LEU A 103 -12.98 -4.83 -7.21
CA LEU A 103 -13.50 -5.80 -6.22
C LEU A 103 -14.49 -6.81 -6.82
N GLY A 104 -15.23 -6.39 -7.85
CA GLY A 104 -16.16 -7.27 -8.57
C GLY A 104 -15.47 -8.31 -9.46
N ASP A 105 -14.15 -8.21 -9.69
CA ASP A 105 -13.40 -9.16 -10.51
C ASP A 105 -12.73 -10.24 -9.64
N PRO A 106 -13.11 -11.52 -9.77
CA PRO A 106 -12.52 -12.61 -8.97
C PRO A 106 -11.02 -12.84 -9.20
N SER A 107 -10.47 -12.34 -10.31
CA SER A 107 -9.03 -12.44 -10.59
C SER A 107 -8.20 -11.38 -9.86
N LEU A 108 -8.85 -10.31 -9.39
CA LEU A 108 -8.25 -9.24 -8.62
C LEU A 108 -8.65 -9.37 -7.14
N LYS A 109 -7.84 -8.79 -6.26
CA LYS A 109 -8.06 -8.80 -4.80
C LYS A 109 -8.07 -7.38 -4.28
N GLU A 110 -8.36 -7.22 -3.00
CA GLU A 110 -8.37 -5.93 -2.30
C GLU A 110 -7.05 -5.16 -2.43
N GLY A 111 -5.92 -5.87 -2.57
CA GLY A 111 -4.61 -5.25 -2.80
C GLY A 111 -4.46 -4.53 -4.15
N PHE A 112 -5.39 -4.72 -5.09
CA PHE A 112 -5.38 -4.04 -6.40
C PHE A 112 -6.17 -2.74 -6.39
N LEU A 113 -6.86 -2.40 -5.30
CA LEU A 113 -7.62 -1.16 -5.22
C LEU A 113 -6.71 0.04 -5.44
N ILE A 114 -7.21 1.04 -6.17
CA ILE A 114 -6.50 2.27 -6.43
C ILE A 114 -6.42 3.10 -5.16
N GLY A 115 -5.20 3.47 -4.77
CA GLY A 115 -4.91 4.31 -3.60
C GLY A 115 -5.29 5.78 -3.80
N HIS A 116 -5.55 6.49 -2.70
CA HIS A 116 -5.83 7.93 -2.73
C HIS A 116 -4.61 8.79 -3.07
N SER A 117 -3.39 8.26 -3.00
CA SER A 117 -2.15 9.01 -3.25
C SER A 117 -2.08 9.64 -4.65
N TYR A 118 -2.67 9.02 -5.67
CA TYR A 118 -2.76 9.57 -7.02
C TYR A 118 -3.54 10.90 -7.07
N PHE A 119 -4.44 11.12 -6.12
CA PHE A 119 -5.37 12.24 -6.10
C PHE A 119 -5.03 13.27 -5.03
N VAL A 120 -3.83 13.21 -4.44
CA VAL A 120 -3.34 14.18 -3.45
C VAL A 120 -2.08 14.87 -4.01
N PRO A 121 -2.23 16.04 -4.67
CA PRO A 121 -1.07 16.75 -5.19
C PRO A 121 -0.34 17.50 -4.06
N THR A 122 0.95 17.77 -4.26
CA THR A 122 1.77 18.53 -3.31
C THR A 122 1.31 19.99 -3.19
N GLU A 123 0.81 20.57 -4.28
CA GLU A 123 0.29 21.93 -4.36
C GLU A 123 -1.00 21.94 -5.20
N LEU A 124 -1.87 22.93 -4.99
CA LEU A 124 -3.11 23.05 -5.77
C LEU A 124 -2.76 23.32 -7.25
N PRO A 125 -3.22 22.47 -8.19
CA PRO A 125 -3.00 22.69 -9.61
C PRO A 125 -3.67 23.99 -10.08
N THR A 126 -3.04 24.69 -11.01
CA THR A 126 -3.65 25.88 -11.64
C THR A 126 -4.94 25.54 -12.39
N ASP A 127 -5.00 24.33 -12.96
CA ASP A 127 -6.18 23.78 -13.61
C ASP A 127 -6.47 22.38 -13.03
N PRO A 128 -7.34 22.28 -12.01
CA PRO A 128 -7.71 21.02 -11.37
C PRO A 128 -8.29 19.97 -12.31
N GLU A 129 -9.11 20.38 -13.29
CA GLU A 129 -9.77 19.43 -14.20
C GLU A 129 -8.76 18.82 -15.17
N SER A 130 -7.91 19.65 -15.78
CA SER A 130 -6.83 19.18 -16.65
C SER A 130 -5.86 18.26 -15.89
N TRP A 131 -5.50 18.61 -14.65
CA TRP A 131 -4.68 17.74 -13.80
C TRP A 131 -5.34 16.38 -13.54
N LEU A 132 -6.63 16.37 -13.22
CA LEU A 132 -7.35 15.11 -12.99
C LEU A 132 -7.41 14.26 -14.27
N GLU A 133 -7.62 14.87 -15.44
CA GLU A 133 -7.57 14.16 -16.72
C GLU A 133 -6.19 13.51 -16.96
N ASP A 134 -5.11 14.21 -16.64
CA ASP A 134 -3.75 13.70 -16.77
C ASP A 134 -3.50 12.52 -15.82
N VAL A 135 -3.88 12.63 -14.54
CA VAL A 135 -3.78 11.53 -13.56
C VAL A 135 -4.55 10.30 -14.07
N LEU A 136 -5.79 10.49 -14.54
CA LEU A 136 -6.60 9.40 -15.05
C LEU A 136 -5.99 8.74 -16.29
N LYS A 137 -5.46 9.55 -17.21
CA LYS A 137 -4.97 9.08 -18.51
C LYS A 137 -3.59 8.46 -18.45
N PHE A 138 -2.69 9.02 -17.65
CA PHE A 138 -1.28 8.66 -17.67
C PHE A 138 -0.84 7.83 -16.48
N GLU A 139 -1.65 7.75 -15.41
CA GLU A 139 -1.34 6.93 -14.24
C GLU A 139 -2.37 5.83 -14.01
N ILE A 140 -3.67 6.20 -13.94
CA ILE A 140 -4.71 5.23 -13.63
C ILE A 140 -4.97 4.28 -14.80
N LEU A 141 -5.17 4.80 -16.01
CA LEU A 141 -5.48 3.95 -17.17
C LEU A 141 -4.37 2.91 -17.46
N PRO A 142 -3.07 3.27 -17.50
CA PRO A 142 -2.00 2.27 -17.68
C PRO A 142 -1.98 1.21 -16.57
N LEU A 143 -2.21 1.61 -15.31
CA LEU A 143 -2.30 0.67 -14.19
C LEU A 143 -3.46 -0.32 -14.35
N LEU A 144 -4.62 0.15 -14.79
CA LEU A 144 -5.75 -0.72 -15.09
C LEU A 144 -5.45 -1.65 -16.29
N GLU A 145 -4.75 -1.18 -17.32
CA GLU A 145 -4.32 -2.02 -18.44
C GLU A 145 -3.40 -3.17 -17.97
N GLU A 146 -2.51 -2.92 -17.02
CA GLU A 146 -1.69 -3.97 -16.41
C GLU A 146 -2.52 -4.97 -15.60
N TYR A 147 -3.54 -4.51 -14.88
CA TYR A 147 -4.41 -5.40 -14.09
C TYR A 147 -5.21 -6.38 -14.96
N TRP A 148 -5.66 -5.93 -16.14
CA TRP A 148 -6.45 -6.72 -17.07
C TRP A 148 -5.70 -7.10 -18.35
N PHE A 149 -4.38 -7.28 -18.26
CA PHE A 149 -3.49 -7.57 -19.39
C PHE A 149 -3.97 -8.73 -20.29
N ASP A 150 -4.65 -9.74 -19.73
CA ASP A 150 -5.18 -10.89 -20.48
C ASP A 150 -6.66 -10.73 -20.94
N ASN A 151 -7.28 -9.56 -20.79
CA ASN A 151 -8.73 -9.36 -21.00
C ASN A 151 -9.09 -8.10 -21.83
N ASP A 152 -8.67 -8.10 -23.10
CA ASP A 152 -8.85 -7.03 -24.12
C ASP A 152 -10.29 -6.47 -24.28
N VAL A 153 -11.31 -7.24 -23.88
CA VAL A 153 -12.72 -6.84 -24.00
C VAL A 153 -13.12 -5.84 -22.90
N LYS A 154 -12.44 -5.87 -21.74
CA LYS A 154 -12.73 -4.99 -20.61
C LYS A 154 -12.12 -3.60 -20.80
N ILE A 155 -10.86 -3.52 -21.25
CA ILE A 155 -10.12 -2.25 -21.45
C ILE A 155 -10.90 -1.25 -22.34
N ARG A 156 -11.47 -1.73 -23.47
CA ARG A 156 -12.23 -0.89 -24.41
C ARG A 156 -13.51 -0.24 -23.86
N ARG A 157 -14.04 -0.72 -22.73
CA ARG A 157 -15.21 -0.14 -22.07
C ARG A 157 -14.84 0.98 -21.10
N TYR A 158 -13.55 1.09 -20.71
CA TYR A 158 -13.06 1.99 -19.67
C TYR A 158 -12.27 3.18 -20.20
N SER A 159 -11.90 3.18 -21.49
CA SER A 159 -11.23 4.29 -22.17
C SER A 159 -12.18 5.37 -22.73
N LYS A 160 -13.46 5.37 -22.34
CA LYS A 160 -14.50 6.32 -22.77
C LYS A 160 -15.21 6.88 -21.56
#